data_AF-A0A2N2HMY8-F1
#
_entry.id   AF-A0A2N2HMY8-F1
#
_cell.length_a   1.000
_cell.length_b   1.000
_cell.length_c   1.000
_cell.angle_alpha   90.00
_cell.angle_beta   90.00
_cell.angle_gamma   90.00
#
_symmetry.space_group_name_H-M   'P 1'
#
loop_
_entity.id
_entity.type
_entity.pdbx_description
1 polymer ?
#
loop_
_entity_poly.entity_id
_entity_poly.type
_entity_poly.pdbx_seq_one_letter_code
_entity_poly.pdbx_strand_id
1 'polypeptide(L)' 'MPMQFELIYGYIHCRGRTAYSAGYVDTAEEAEAWVRQHECGTAPAMKIPPGDPVRSCLAAYCPFKRQKPWFSFRAHSD' A
#
# COMPACT_ATOMS: atom_id res chain seq x y z
N MET A 1 18.11 19.20 1.08
CA MET A 1 16.93 18.71 0.34
C MET A 1 15.77 18.64 1.31
N PRO A 2 14.54 19.02 0.92
CA PRO A 2 13.38 18.83 1.78
C PRO A 2 13.17 17.32 2.01
N MET A 3 12.91 16.95 3.25
CA MET A 3 12.61 15.58 3.63
C MET A 3 11.20 15.26 3.15
N GLN A 4 11.04 14.30 2.24
CA GLN A 4 9.73 13.85 1.79
C GLN A 4 9.40 12.50 2.41
N PHE A 5 8.13 12.16 2.45
CA PHE A 5 7.64 10.88 2.93
C PHE A 5 7.00 10.12 1.80
N GLU A 6 7.56 8.97 1.45
CA GLU A 6 6.96 8.08 0.46
C GLU A 6 5.79 7.36 1.10
N LEU A 7 4.62 7.49 0.49
CA LEU A 7 3.41 6.75 0.84
C LEU A 7 3.48 5.37 0.21
N ILE A 8 3.28 4.33 1.01
CA ILE A 8 3.43 2.94 0.58
C ILE A 8 2.12 2.19 0.83
N TYR A 9 1.68 1.44 -0.15
CA TYR A 9 0.64 0.43 0.02
C TYR A 9 1.10 -0.91 -0.55
N GLY A 10 0.42 -1.99 -0.18
CA GLY A 10 0.68 -3.27 -0.81
C GLY A 10 -0.28 -4.36 -0.36
N TYR A 11 -0.02 -5.59 -0.79
CA TYR A 11 -0.89 -6.73 -0.53
C TYR A 11 -0.06 -7.89 0.05
N ILE A 12 -0.62 -8.64 1.00
CA ILE A 12 0.03 -9.83 1.59
C ILE A 12 -0.49 -11.08 0.90
N HIS A 13 0.24 -11.65 -0.04
CA HIS A 13 -0.21 -12.83 -0.77
C HIS A 13 0.42 -14.11 -0.22
N CYS A 14 -0.11 -15.30 -0.55
CA CYS A 14 0.57 -16.57 -0.24
C CYS A 14 1.93 -16.73 -0.96
N ARG A 15 2.25 -15.82 -1.89
CA ARG A 15 3.53 -15.76 -2.63
C ARG A 15 4.49 -14.72 -2.06
N GLY A 16 4.12 -14.03 -0.97
CA GLY A 16 4.91 -12.96 -0.36
C GLY A 16 4.15 -11.64 -0.25
N ARG A 17 4.84 -10.61 0.25
CA ARG A 17 4.31 -9.25 0.44
C ARG A 17 4.75 -8.35 -0.71
N THR A 18 3.80 -7.71 -1.38
CA THR A 18 4.09 -6.64 -2.36
C THR A 18 4.09 -5.28 -1.69
N ALA A 19 4.85 -4.34 -2.25
CA ALA A 19 4.91 -2.94 -1.84
C ALA A 19 4.95 -2.06 -3.09
N TYR A 20 4.18 -0.98 -3.08
CA TYR A 20 4.01 -0.04 -4.17
C TYR A 20 4.00 1.39 -3.62
N SER A 21 4.60 2.30 -4.36
CA SER A 21 4.54 3.73 -4.06
C SER A 21 3.16 4.29 -4.44
N ALA A 22 2.56 5.06 -3.54
CA ALA A 22 1.36 5.85 -3.78
C ALA A 22 1.67 7.35 -4.02
N GLY A 23 2.95 7.72 -4.00
CA GLY A 23 3.41 9.10 -4.15
C GLY A 23 4.19 9.58 -2.93
N TYR A 24 4.44 10.88 -2.88
CA TYR A 24 5.23 11.53 -1.84
C TYR A 24 4.44 12.71 -1.26
N VAL A 25 4.66 12.96 0.02
CA VAL A 25 4.16 14.15 0.75
C VAL A 25 5.31 14.82 1.50
N ASP A 26 5.14 16.09 1.86
CA ASP A 26 6.23 16.88 2.42
C ASP A 26 6.30 16.81 3.96
N THR A 27 5.24 16.32 4.61
CA THR A 27 5.14 16.25 6.07
C THR A 27 4.83 14.86 6.60
N ALA A 28 5.30 14.56 7.81
CA ALA A 28 4.99 13.30 8.48
C ALA A 28 3.50 13.21 8.83
N GLU A 29 2.90 14.34 9.20
CA GLU A 29 1.49 14.45 9.55
C GLU A 29 0.58 14.08 8.38
N GLU A 30 0.89 14.53 7.16
CA GLU A 30 0.16 14.13 5.94
C GLU A 30 0.30 12.63 5.68
N ALA A 31 1.50 12.07 5.89
CA ALA A 31 1.77 10.65 5.68
C ALA A 31 0.99 9.78 6.69
N GLU A 32 0.98 10.17 7.96
CA GLU A 32 0.19 9.51 9.00
C GLU A 32 -1.31 9.61 8.75
N ALA A 33 -1.80 10.80 8.37
CA ALA A 33 -3.20 11.00 8.03
C ALA A 33 -3.62 10.11 6.86
N TRP A 34 -2.78 9.99 5.83
CA TRP A 34 -3.04 9.13 4.69
C TRP A 34 -3.18 7.66 5.08
N VAL A 35 -2.28 7.13 5.93
CA VAL A 35 -2.39 5.74 6.45
C VAL A 35 -3.69 5.57 7.23
N ARG A 36 -3.97 6.46 8.18
CA ARG A 36 -5.18 6.36 9.02
C ARG A 36 -6.46 6.41 8.20
N GLN A 37 -6.55 7.28 7.20
CA GLN A 37 -7.74 7.37 6.34
C GLN A 37 -8.01 6.07 5.57
N HIS A 38 -6.96 5.40 5.10
CA HIS A 38 -7.11 4.12 4.40
C HIS A 38 -7.43 2.97 5.35
N GLU A 39 -6.81 2.93 6.54
CA GLU A 39 -7.10 1.92 7.56
C GLU A 39 -8.54 2.03 8.10
N CYS A 40 -9.02 3.27 8.30
CA CYS A 40 -10.40 3.55 8.69
C CYS A 40 -11.41 3.42 7.54
N GLY A 41 -10.95 3.25 6.29
CA GLY A 41 -11.81 3.11 5.11
C GLY A 41 -12.53 4.40 4.68
N THR A 42 -12.02 5.57 5.08
CA THR A 42 -12.55 6.88 4.67
C THR A 42 -11.91 7.39 3.37
N ALA A 43 -10.76 6.83 2.97
CA ALA A 43 -10.13 7.09 1.68
C ALA A 43 -10.63 6.15 0.56
N PRO A 44 -10.49 6.54 -0.72
CA PRO A 44 -10.80 5.68 -1.85
C PRO A 44 -10.00 4.37 -1.86
N ALA A 45 -10.59 3.31 -2.43
CA ALA A 45 -9.91 2.02 -2.54
C ALA A 45 -8.75 2.06 -3.54
N MET A 46 -7.60 1.49 -3.15
CA MET A 46 -6.46 1.33 -4.03
C MET A 46 -6.73 0.27 -5.10
N LYS A 47 -6.44 0.60 -6.36
CA LYS A 47 -6.47 -0.36 -7.46
C LYS A 47 -5.28 -1.29 -7.34
N ILE A 48 -5.55 -2.60 -7.39
CA ILE A 48 -4.48 -3.62 -7.43
C ILE A 48 -3.66 -3.40 -8.72
N PRO A 49 -2.33 -3.21 -8.67
CA PRO A 49 -1.52 -3.05 -9.87
C PRO A 49 -1.64 -4.24 -10.83
N PRO A 50 -1.54 -4.05 -12.15
CA PRO A 50 -1.67 -5.14 -13.13
C PRO A 50 -0.70 -6.30 -12.90
N GLY A 51 0.52 -6.01 -12.41
CA GLY A 51 1.55 -7.00 -12.12
C GLY A 51 1.45 -7.65 -10.73
N ASP A 52 0.47 -7.31 -9.90
CA ASP A 52 0.38 -7.88 -8.54
C ASP A 52 0.05 -9.39 -8.59
N PRO A 53 0.75 -10.24 -7.81
CA PRO A 53 0.51 -11.69 -7.75
C PRO A 53 -0.92 -12.09 -7.36
N VAL A 54 -1.69 -11.24 -6.69
CA VAL A 54 -3.12 -11.45 -6.41
C VAL A 54 -3.90 -11.67 -7.70
N ARG A 55 -3.58 -10.94 -8.77
CA ARG A 55 -4.25 -11.05 -10.08
C ARG A 55 -3.93 -12.34 -10.82
N SER A 56 -2.77 -12.96 -10.54
CA SER A 56 -2.27 -14.15 -11.24
C SER A 56 -2.23 -15.40 -10.33
N CYS A 57 -2.81 -15.32 -9.14
CA CYS A 57 -2.80 -16.42 -8.18
C CYS A 57 -3.66 -17.60 -8.64
N LEU A 58 -2.99 -18.72 -8.90
CA LEU A 58 -3.61 -19.99 -9.33
C LEU A 58 -4.14 -20.84 -8.16
N ALA A 59 -3.85 -20.47 -6.91
CA ALA A 59 -4.38 -21.22 -5.78
C ALA A 59 -5.91 -21.17 -5.76
N ALA A 60 -6.53 -22.36 -5.72
CA ALA A 60 -7.98 -22.52 -5.70
C ALA A 60 -8.60 -21.89 -4.44
N TYR A 61 -7.93 -22.04 -3.29
CA TYR A 61 -8.33 -21.46 -2.01
C TYR A 61 -7.15 -20.71 -1.38
N CYS A 62 -6.99 -19.44 -1.74
CA CYS A 62 -6.04 -18.54 -1.08
C CYS A 62 -6.82 -17.59 -0.15
N PRO A 63 -6.60 -17.64 1.18
CA PRO A 63 -7.29 -16.74 2.12
C PRO A 63 -6.95 -15.27 1.86
N PHE A 64 -5.83 -14.99 1.19
CA PHE A 64 -5.35 -13.65 0.88
C PHE A 64 -5.77 -13.10 -0.50
N LYS A 65 -6.59 -13.83 -1.26
CA LYS A 65 -7.00 -13.43 -2.62
C LYS A 65 -7.92 -12.20 -2.65
N ARG A 66 -8.60 -11.89 -1.53
CA ARG A 66 -9.58 -10.80 -1.39
C ARG A 66 -9.31 -9.91 -0.17
N GLN A 67 -8.04 -9.70 0.16
CA GLN A 67 -7.65 -8.87 1.30
C GLN A 67 -7.75 -7.37 1.01
N LYS A 68 -7.77 -6.57 2.09
CA LYS A 68 -7.49 -5.14 2.02
C LYS A 68 -5.97 -4.90 1.87
N PRO A 69 -5.54 -3.80 1.24
CA PRO A 69 -4.13 -3.45 1.23
C PRO A 69 -3.63 -3.17 2.65
N TRP A 70 -2.34 -3.38 2.88
CA TRP A 70 -1.64 -2.77 4.01
C TRP A 70 -1.12 -1.40 3.58
N PHE A 71 -0.98 -0.47 4.53
CA PHE A 71 -0.54 0.90 4.29
C PHE A 71 0.61 1.25 5.24
N SER A 72 1.53 2.08 4.77
CA SER A 72 2.67 2.57 5.55
C SER A 72 3.25 3.81 4.86
N PHE A 73 4.27 4.40 5.47
CA PHE A 73 5.09 5.42 4.84
C PHE A 73 6.54 5.26 5.31
N ARG A 74 7.48 5.85 4.58
CA ARG A 74 8.88 5.94 5.01
C ARG A 74 9.45 7.31 4.66
N ALA A 75 10.39 7.77 5.48
CA ALA A 75 11.21 8.92 5.12
C ALA A 75 11.97 8.61 3.82
N HIS A 76 11.89 9.53 2.88
CA HIS A 76 12.61 9.52 1.62
C HIS A 76 13.57 10.71 1.62
N SER A 77 14.85 10.37 1.58
CA SER A 77 15.93 11.33 1.38
C SER A 77 16.54 10.94 0.04
N ASP A 78 16.48 11.85 -0.94
CA ASP A 78 17.21 11.72 -2.20
C ASP A 78 18.73 11.56 -1.94
#